data_AF-A0A0X6ZW50-F1
#
_entry.id   AF-A0A0X6ZW50-F1
#
_cell.length_a   1.000
_cell.length_b   1.000
_cell.length_c   1.000
_cell.angle_alpha   90.00
_cell.angle_beta   90.00
_cell.angle_gamma   90.00
#
_symmetry.space_group_name_H-M   'P 1'
#
loop_
_entity.id
_entity.type
_entity.pdbx_description
1 polymer ?
#
loop_
_entity_poly.entity_id
_entity_poly.type
_entity_poly.pdbx_seq_one_letter_code
_entity_poly.pdbx_strand_id
1 'polypeptide(L)'
;MGLRFVGYCDVISDSIRHTGWFTDPDQDNKIRGCVYQLPGRGGKARFVAAHDNEDNGAADCGGPAYVDFSTVYRSDFKHEMFTALETISKQYQTPAMLNPSYWAEAAHDTAKKEAARAANDFAESQAEKEREYQTAWQAGSQYAECLQELAAIRESVRQTIRDMKGACATLRTLPDSLKARLRSSIKAELRQRETIFQRMERLKGGEADSLYFWPGDERLQGAFNEGADSVVLR
;
A
#
# COMPACT_ATOMS: atom_id res chain seq x y z
N MET A 1 8.22 -32.83 3.68
CA MET A 1 9.40 -31.96 3.50
C MET A 1 8.94 -30.73 2.75
N GLY A 2 8.59 -29.66 3.48
CA GLY A 2 7.97 -28.45 2.93
C GLY A 2 8.80 -27.21 3.24
N LEU A 3 8.36 -26.07 2.71
CA LEU A 3 8.87 -24.75 3.05
C LEU A 3 8.72 -24.52 4.57
N ARG A 4 9.79 -24.09 5.26
CA ARG A 4 9.80 -23.88 6.71
C ARG A 4 9.94 -22.39 7.03
N PHE A 5 9.09 -21.87 7.91
CA PHE A 5 9.26 -20.53 8.46
C PHE A 5 10.53 -20.46 9.34
N VAL A 6 11.37 -19.46 9.08
CA VAL A 6 12.62 -19.22 9.83
C VAL A 6 12.41 -18.14 10.88
N GLY A 7 11.75 -17.05 10.51
CA GLY A 7 11.54 -15.90 11.36
C GLY A 7 11.21 -14.64 10.56
N TYR A 8 10.86 -13.59 11.28
CA TYR A 8 10.65 -12.25 10.73
C TYR A 8 11.98 -11.53 10.47
N CYS A 9 12.00 -10.62 9.49
CA CYS A 9 13.21 -9.93 9.08
C CYS A 9 13.84 -9.11 10.21
N ASP A 10 13.03 -8.45 11.02
CA ASP A 10 13.43 -7.64 12.18
C ASP A 10 13.97 -8.48 13.35
N VAL A 11 13.56 -9.75 13.43
CA VAL A 11 14.09 -10.70 14.43
C VAL A 11 15.39 -11.34 13.95
N ILE A 12 15.54 -11.54 12.64
CA ILE A 12 16.73 -12.17 12.03
C ILE A 12 17.88 -11.15 11.89
N SER A 13 17.57 -9.87 11.68
CA SER A 13 18.56 -8.85 11.34
C SER A 13 18.45 -7.63 12.26
N ASP A 14 19.44 -7.45 13.13
CA ASP A 14 19.55 -6.31 14.06
C ASP A 14 19.62 -4.93 13.36
N SER A 15 19.90 -4.91 12.04
CA SER A 15 19.90 -3.67 11.25
C SER A 15 18.49 -3.15 10.96
N ILE A 16 17.46 -4.00 11.00
CA ILE A 16 16.08 -3.63 10.73
C ILE A 16 15.44 -3.26 12.07
N ARG A 17 15.06 -1.99 12.24
CA ARG A 17 14.58 -1.42 13.51
C ARG A 17 13.08 -1.09 13.53
N HIS A 18 12.32 -1.74 12.66
CA HIS A 18 10.86 -1.60 12.58
C HIS A 18 10.24 -2.99 12.36
N THR A 19 8.95 -3.14 12.66
CA THR A 19 8.24 -4.42 12.64
C THR A 19 7.41 -4.63 11.37
N GLY A 20 7.63 -3.82 10.34
CA GLY A 20 6.90 -3.85 9.08
C GLY A 20 6.72 -2.46 8.47
N TRP A 21 5.87 -2.39 7.46
CA TRP A 21 5.55 -1.20 6.67
C TRP A 21 4.04 -1.02 6.60
N PHE A 22 3.56 0.18 6.87
CA PHE A 22 2.13 0.49 6.79
C PHE A 22 1.67 0.61 5.35
N THR A 23 0.50 0.06 5.05
CA THR A 23 -0.09 0.11 3.70
C THR A 23 -1.02 1.29 3.49
N ASP A 24 -1.40 1.99 4.56
CA ASP A 24 -2.33 3.10 4.53
C ASP A 24 -1.84 4.27 5.42
N PRO A 25 -2.39 5.49 5.25
CA PRO A 25 -2.02 6.65 6.06
C PRO A 25 -2.45 6.57 7.53
N ASP A 26 -3.50 5.81 7.83
CA ASP A 26 -4.10 5.67 9.16
C ASP A 26 -3.36 4.64 10.05
N GLN A 27 -2.44 3.87 9.44
CA GLN A 27 -1.61 2.84 10.06
C GLN A 27 -2.41 1.62 10.55
N ASP A 28 -3.55 1.35 9.91
CA ASP A 28 -4.42 0.24 10.29
C ASP A 28 -3.88 -1.10 9.81
N ASN A 29 -3.26 -1.14 8.62
CA ASN A 29 -2.76 -2.36 8.00
C ASN A 29 -1.24 -2.33 7.83
N LYS A 30 -0.59 -3.48 8.05
CA LYS A 30 0.87 -3.60 8.08
C LYS A 30 1.36 -4.86 7.38
N ILE A 31 2.31 -4.67 6.47
CA ILE A 31 3.05 -5.76 5.82
C ILE A 31 4.38 -5.95 6.52
N ARG A 32 4.72 -7.20 6.89
CA ARG A 32 5.98 -7.53 7.56
C ARG A 32 6.80 -8.52 6.75
N GLY A 33 8.10 -8.28 6.65
CA GLY A 33 9.02 -9.18 5.96
C GLY A 33 9.29 -10.44 6.77
N CYS A 34 9.27 -11.60 6.13
CA CYS A 34 9.61 -12.89 6.73
C CYS A 34 10.52 -13.72 5.84
N VAL A 35 11.22 -14.68 6.45
CA VAL A 35 12.15 -15.57 5.75
C VAL A 35 11.68 -17.00 5.86
N TYR A 36 11.70 -17.69 4.72
CA TYR A 36 11.46 -19.13 4.67
C TYR A 36 12.70 -19.89 4.21
N GLN A 37 12.85 -21.12 4.73
CA GLN A 37 13.88 -22.06 4.35
C GLN A 37 13.30 -23.13 3.43
N LEU A 38 13.93 -23.27 2.26
CA LEU A 38 13.69 -24.38 1.34
C LEU A 38 14.45 -25.64 1.81
N PRO A 39 14.02 -26.85 1.40
CA PRO A 39 14.79 -28.06 1.62
C PRO A 39 16.24 -27.89 1.17
N GLY A 40 17.21 -28.33 1.95
CA GLY A 40 18.61 -28.25 1.56
C GLY A 40 18.87 -29.01 0.25
N ARG A 41 19.77 -28.50 -0.60
CA ARG A 41 20.22 -29.21 -1.80
C ARG A 41 21.74 -29.19 -1.87
N GLY A 42 22.34 -30.37 -1.98
CA GLY A 42 23.81 -30.51 -2.00
C GLY A 42 24.49 -30.04 -0.70
N GLY A 43 23.84 -30.25 0.46
CA GLY A 43 24.37 -29.84 1.77
C GLY A 43 24.33 -28.34 2.05
N LYS A 44 23.76 -27.53 1.14
CA LYS A 44 23.62 -26.08 1.30
C LYS A 44 22.21 -25.72 1.75
N ALA A 45 22.10 -24.89 2.80
CA ALA A 45 20.83 -24.29 3.17
C ALA A 45 20.43 -23.21 2.15
N ARG A 46 19.12 -23.06 1.97
CA ARG A 46 18.51 -22.20 0.96
C ARG A 46 17.40 -21.40 1.61
N PHE A 47 17.47 -20.09 1.50
CA PHE A 47 16.52 -19.15 2.07
C PHE A 47 15.86 -18.33 0.97
N VAL A 48 14.61 -17.95 1.20
CA VAL A 48 13.81 -17.11 0.30
C VAL A 48 13.15 -16.01 1.11
N ALA A 49 13.07 -14.84 0.49
CA ALA A 49 12.37 -13.69 1.03
C ALA A 49 10.86 -13.88 0.89
N ALA A 50 10.10 -13.36 1.84
CA ALA A 50 8.66 -13.37 1.82
C ALA A 50 8.12 -12.14 2.58
N HIS A 51 6.84 -11.86 2.44
CA HIS A 51 6.13 -10.99 3.36
C HIS A 51 4.79 -11.62 3.76
N ASP A 52 4.32 -11.28 4.95
CA ASP A 52 2.95 -11.53 5.39
C ASP A 52 2.18 -10.21 5.54
N ASN A 53 0.87 -10.32 5.62
CA ASN A 53 -0.02 -9.23 6.03
C ASN A 53 -0.74 -9.69 7.29
N GLU A 54 -0.71 -8.88 8.35
CA GLU A 54 -1.30 -9.22 9.66
C GLU A 54 -2.79 -9.59 9.53
N ASP A 55 -3.52 -9.00 8.58
CA ASP A 55 -4.95 -9.27 8.35
C ASP A 55 -5.25 -10.69 7.88
N ASN A 56 -4.30 -11.31 7.17
CA ASN A 56 -4.49 -12.64 6.60
C ASN A 56 -4.03 -13.76 7.55
N GLY A 57 -3.55 -13.40 8.76
CA GLY A 57 -2.96 -14.30 9.73
C GLY A 57 -1.43 -14.29 9.66
N ALA A 58 -0.79 -14.36 10.83
CA ALA A 58 0.65 -14.25 10.94
C ALA A 58 1.39 -15.50 10.43
N ALA A 59 2.50 -15.31 9.73
CA ALA A 59 3.31 -16.39 9.16
C ALA A 59 3.80 -17.41 10.20
N ASP A 60 4.02 -16.98 11.44
CA ASP A 60 4.50 -17.81 12.54
C ASP A 60 3.42 -18.77 13.11
N CYS A 61 2.15 -18.53 12.83
CA CYS A 61 1.02 -19.37 13.24
C CYS A 61 0.35 -20.12 12.08
N GLY A 62 1.03 -20.22 10.93
CA GLY A 62 0.53 -20.92 9.74
C GLY A 62 -0.36 -20.06 8.84
N GLY A 63 -0.34 -18.74 9.02
CA GLY A 63 -0.93 -17.79 8.09
C GLY A 63 -0.28 -17.83 6.69
N PRO A 64 -0.99 -17.35 5.66
CA PRO A 64 -0.46 -17.26 4.31
C PRO A 64 0.64 -16.21 4.23
N ALA A 65 1.68 -16.50 3.46
CA ALA A 65 2.74 -15.56 3.13
C ALA A 65 3.01 -15.57 1.63
N TYR A 66 3.37 -14.40 1.11
CA TYR A 66 3.80 -14.25 -0.27
C TYR A 66 5.30 -14.48 -0.34
N VAL A 67 5.71 -15.54 -1.03
CA VAL A 67 7.10 -15.99 -1.07
C VAL A 67 7.71 -15.65 -2.42
N ASP A 68 8.83 -14.93 -2.41
CA ASP A 68 9.58 -14.61 -3.62
C ASP A 68 10.61 -15.70 -3.93
N PHE A 69 10.39 -16.42 -5.03
CA PHE A 69 11.32 -17.43 -5.55
C PHE A 69 12.29 -16.89 -6.60
N SER A 70 12.23 -15.59 -6.94
CA SER A 70 13.13 -14.95 -7.91
C SER A 70 14.59 -15.08 -7.48
N THR A 71 14.84 -14.94 -6.17
CA THR A 71 16.17 -14.98 -5.57
C THR A 71 16.20 -16.02 -4.45
N VAL A 72 17.17 -16.94 -4.53
CA VAL A 72 17.39 -17.96 -3.50
C VAL A 72 18.76 -17.72 -2.88
N TYR A 73 18.77 -17.30 -1.62
CA TYR A 73 19.97 -17.05 -0.83
C TYR A 73 20.55 -18.37 -0.36
N ARG A 74 21.80 -18.65 -0.71
CA ARG A 74 22.45 -19.93 -0.43
C ARG A 74 23.63 -19.71 0.47
N SER A 75 23.66 -20.42 1.58
CA SER A 75 24.80 -20.45 2.49
C SER A 75 25.67 -21.67 2.23
N ASP A 76 26.99 -21.48 2.32
CA ASP A 76 27.95 -22.57 2.43
C ASP A 76 28.60 -22.50 3.81
N PHE A 77 27.99 -23.19 4.78
CA PHE A 77 28.35 -23.06 6.20
C PHE A 77 29.82 -23.34 6.47
N LYS A 78 30.41 -24.31 5.76
CA LYS A 78 31.84 -24.60 5.93
C LYS A 78 32.69 -23.41 5.51
N HIS A 79 32.35 -22.80 4.37
CA HIS A 79 33.04 -21.61 3.89
C HIS A 79 32.88 -20.44 4.86
N GLU A 80 31.65 -20.15 5.30
CA GLU A 80 31.35 -19.09 6.27
C GLU A 80 32.12 -19.28 7.59
N MET A 81 32.15 -20.51 8.12
CA MET A 81 32.91 -20.86 9.32
C MET A 81 34.41 -20.63 9.14
N PHE A 82 34.99 -21.07 8.01
CA PHE A 82 36.42 -20.88 7.75
C PHE A 82 36.78 -19.40 7.58
N THR A 83 35.96 -18.62 6.88
CA THR A 83 36.16 -17.16 6.75
C THR A 83 36.06 -16.45 8.11
N ALA A 84 35.10 -16.83 8.96
CA ALA A 84 35.00 -16.28 10.31
C ALA A 84 36.24 -16.61 11.16
N LEU A 85 36.74 -17.84 11.09
CA LEU A 85 37.97 -18.26 11.77
C LEU A 85 39.21 -17.50 11.27
N GLU A 86 39.33 -17.21 9.98
CA GLU A 86 40.43 -16.40 9.44
C GLU A 86 40.46 -14.97 10.01
N THR A 87 39.28 -14.43 10.35
CA THR A 87 39.15 -13.09 10.94
C THR A 87 39.57 -13.09 12.42
N ILE A 88 39.53 -14.26 13.09
CA ILE A 88 39.96 -14.43 14.48
C ILE A 88 41.46 -14.76 14.49
N SER A 89 42.26 -13.94 15.17
CA SER A 89 43.69 -14.22 15.34
C SER A 89 43.90 -15.61 15.95
N LYS A 90 44.83 -16.39 15.38
CA LYS A 90 45.09 -17.80 15.73
C LYS A 90 45.30 -18.03 17.23
N GLN A 91 45.84 -17.04 17.95
CA GLN A 91 46.07 -17.12 19.40
C GLN A 91 44.78 -17.15 20.24
N TYR A 92 43.64 -16.72 19.67
CA TYR A 92 42.33 -16.71 20.32
C TYR A 92 41.41 -17.84 19.83
N GLN A 93 41.88 -18.66 18.89
CA GLN A 93 41.10 -19.80 18.40
C GLN A 93 41.14 -20.94 19.42
N THR A 94 39.98 -21.46 19.80
CA THR A 94 39.85 -22.62 20.68
C THR A 94 39.64 -23.91 19.88
N PRO A 95 40.01 -25.09 20.41
CA PRO A 95 39.72 -26.36 19.74
C PRO A 95 38.23 -26.59 19.45
N ALA A 96 37.34 -26.02 20.27
CA ALA A 96 35.89 -26.09 20.06
C ALA A 96 35.44 -25.31 18.81
N MET A 97 36.05 -24.15 18.52
CA MET A 97 35.73 -23.34 17.34
C MET A 97 36.08 -24.03 16.01
N LEU A 98 36.92 -25.07 16.02
CA LEU A 98 37.23 -25.87 14.84
C LEU A 98 36.16 -26.95 14.56
N ASN A 99 35.24 -27.17 15.50
CA ASN A 99 34.12 -28.08 15.34
C ASN A 99 32.90 -27.34 14.74
N PRO A 100 32.33 -27.81 13.61
CA PRO A 100 31.12 -27.21 13.02
C PRO A 100 29.94 -27.08 13.99
N SER A 101 29.82 -27.96 15.00
CA SER A 101 28.72 -27.87 15.98
C SER A 101 28.80 -26.62 16.87
N TYR A 102 29.99 -26.05 17.08
CA TYR A 102 30.18 -24.83 17.85
C TYR A 102 29.49 -23.62 17.20
N TRP A 103 29.40 -23.62 15.88
CA TRP A 103 28.82 -22.53 15.08
C TRP A 103 27.36 -22.79 14.70
N ALA A 104 26.71 -23.81 15.26
CA ALA A 104 25.37 -24.23 14.86
C ALA A 104 24.32 -23.11 14.98
N GLU A 105 24.43 -22.26 16.01
CA GLU A 105 23.53 -21.11 16.22
C GLU A 105 23.77 -19.99 15.20
N ALA A 106 25.04 -19.70 14.91
CA ALA A 106 25.46 -18.73 13.89
C ALA A 106 25.46 -19.31 12.46
N ALA A 107 25.00 -20.55 12.28
CA ALA A 107 25.05 -21.21 10.99
C ALA A 107 24.14 -20.49 10.00
N HIS A 108 24.70 -20.21 8.82
CA HIS A 108 24.00 -19.60 7.70
C HIS A 108 23.55 -18.16 7.99
N ASP A 109 24.15 -17.49 8.98
CA ASP A 109 23.75 -16.16 9.45
C ASP A 109 23.82 -15.13 8.32
N THR A 110 24.85 -15.19 7.47
CA THR A 110 24.99 -14.29 6.32
C THR A 110 23.82 -14.44 5.35
N ALA A 111 23.54 -15.66 4.88
CA ALA A 111 22.46 -15.90 3.92
C ALA A 111 21.06 -15.62 4.53
N LYS A 112 20.87 -15.88 5.83
CA LYS A 112 19.65 -15.52 6.56
C LYS A 112 19.46 -14.01 6.61
N LYS A 113 20.51 -13.26 6.95
CA LYS A 113 20.47 -11.79 7.04
C LYS A 113 20.29 -11.15 5.67
N GLU A 114 20.89 -11.69 4.62
CA GLU A 114 20.62 -11.24 3.24
C GLU A 114 19.18 -11.49 2.83
N ALA A 115 18.64 -12.68 3.10
CA ALA A 115 17.23 -12.99 2.86
C ALA A 115 16.29 -12.10 3.69
N ALA A 116 16.66 -11.76 4.92
CA ALA A 116 15.90 -10.86 5.79
C ALA A 116 15.85 -9.43 5.25
N ARG A 117 16.98 -8.90 4.76
CA ARG A 117 17.00 -7.58 4.12
C ARG A 117 16.13 -7.56 2.86
N ALA A 118 16.26 -8.59 2.01
CA ALA A 118 15.43 -8.70 0.82
C ALA A 118 13.93 -8.85 1.15
N ALA A 119 13.59 -9.58 2.23
CA ALA A 119 12.22 -9.66 2.72
C ALA A 119 11.69 -8.30 3.20
N ASN A 120 12.55 -7.48 3.81
CA ASN A 120 12.21 -6.13 4.21
C ASN A 120 11.93 -5.20 3.02
N ASP A 121 12.82 -5.20 2.04
CA ASP A 121 12.69 -4.41 0.81
C ASP A 121 11.45 -4.86 0.00
N PHE A 122 11.18 -6.17 0.01
CA PHE A 122 9.99 -6.73 -0.62
C PHE A 122 8.71 -6.27 0.10
N ALA A 123 8.68 -6.32 1.43
CA ALA A 123 7.57 -5.82 2.22
C ALA A 123 7.34 -4.31 2.01
N GLU A 124 8.42 -3.51 1.95
CA GLU A 124 8.36 -2.07 1.66
C GLU A 124 7.70 -1.80 0.32
N SER A 125 8.22 -2.44 -0.75
CA SER A 125 7.70 -2.26 -2.11
C SER A 125 6.22 -2.63 -2.22
N GLN A 126 5.77 -3.67 -1.51
CA GLN A 126 4.36 -4.07 -1.52
C GLN A 126 3.50 -3.10 -0.73
N ALA A 127 3.98 -2.59 0.41
CA ALA A 127 3.26 -1.61 1.20
C ALA A 127 3.11 -0.27 0.47
N GLU A 128 4.13 0.16 -0.27
CA GLU A 128 4.05 1.36 -1.11
C GLU A 128 3.04 1.18 -2.24
N LYS A 129 3.07 0.04 -2.95
CA LYS A 129 2.09 -0.25 -4.01
C LYS A 129 0.66 -0.26 -3.49
N GLU A 130 0.41 -0.90 -2.36
CA GLU A 130 -0.90 -0.92 -1.73
C GLU A 130 -1.33 0.51 -1.33
N ARG A 131 -0.42 1.30 -0.78
CA ARG A 131 -0.71 2.69 -0.41
C ARG A 131 -1.09 3.56 -1.59
N GLU A 132 -0.36 3.46 -2.70
CA GLU A 132 -0.70 4.16 -3.94
C GLU A 132 -2.04 3.68 -4.49
N TYR A 133 -2.31 2.36 -4.43
CA TYR A 133 -3.58 1.78 -4.85
C TYR A 133 -4.74 2.37 -4.03
N GLN A 134 -4.65 2.31 -2.70
CA GLN A 134 -5.66 2.83 -1.78
C GLN A 134 -5.89 4.33 -1.99
N THR A 135 -4.81 5.10 -2.21
CA THR A 135 -4.89 6.53 -2.50
C THR A 135 -5.67 6.80 -3.79
N ALA A 136 -5.35 6.08 -4.88
CA ALA A 136 -6.05 6.22 -6.15
C ALA A 136 -7.51 5.77 -6.05
N TRP A 137 -7.78 4.66 -5.36
CA TRP A 137 -9.13 4.15 -5.13
C TRP A 137 -9.99 5.13 -4.31
N GLN A 138 -9.45 5.68 -3.22
CA GLN A 138 -10.13 6.69 -2.42
C GLN A 138 -10.44 7.95 -3.24
N ALA A 139 -9.51 8.41 -4.06
CA ALA A 139 -9.74 9.54 -4.97
C ALA A 139 -10.88 9.24 -5.97
N GLY A 140 -10.96 8.00 -6.46
CA GLY A 140 -12.07 7.51 -7.27
C GLY A 140 -13.40 7.55 -6.53
N SER A 141 -13.44 7.07 -5.29
CA SER A 141 -14.63 7.12 -4.43
C SER A 141 -15.12 8.56 -4.20
N GLN A 142 -14.20 9.47 -3.89
CA GLN A 142 -14.52 10.89 -3.75
C GLN A 142 -15.03 11.51 -5.06
N TYR A 143 -14.52 11.04 -6.21
CA TYR A 143 -15.02 11.46 -7.52
C TYR A 143 -16.46 10.99 -7.74
N ALA A 144 -16.81 9.76 -7.34
CA ALA A 144 -18.18 9.26 -7.38
C ALA A 144 -19.11 10.08 -6.47
N GLU A 145 -18.67 10.46 -5.27
CA GLU A 145 -19.40 11.38 -4.39
C GLU A 145 -19.66 12.73 -5.07
N CYS A 146 -18.65 13.30 -5.74
CA CYS A 146 -18.81 14.54 -6.50
C CYS A 146 -19.86 14.40 -7.62
N LEU A 147 -19.95 13.24 -8.29
CA LEU A 147 -21.00 12.97 -9.28
C LEU A 147 -22.40 12.95 -8.66
N GLN A 148 -22.54 12.38 -7.46
CA GLN A 148 -23.81 12.39 -6.72
C GLN A 148 -24.22 13.81 -6.32
N GLU A 149 -23.27 14.62 -5.83
CA GLU A 149 -23.51 16.03 -5.52
C GLU A 149 -23.95 16.82 -6.77
N LEU A 150 -23.29 16.60 -7.91
CA LEU A 150 -23.69 17.22 -9.18
C LEU A 150 -25.09 16.80 -9.63
N ALA A 151 -25.46 15.53 -9.43
CA ALA A 151 -26.79 15.04 -9.73
C ALA A 151 -27.85 15.71 -8.83
N ALA A 152 -27.56 15.87 -7.54
CA ALA A 152 -28.44 16.57 -6.59
C ALA A 152 -28.62 18.05 -6.97
N ILE A 153 -27.56 18.77 -7.33
CA ILE A 153 -27.65 20.17 -7.80
C ILE A 153 -28.49 20.24 -9.07
N ARG A 154 -28.29 19.33 -10.03
CA ARG A 154 -29.08 19.30 -11.28
C ARG A 154 -30.57 19.12 -11.00
N GLU A 155 -30.92 18.25 -10.05
CA GLU A 155 -32.32 18.05 -9.67
C GLU A 155 -32.89 19.26 -8.92
N SER A 156 -32.14 19.89 -8.02
CA SER A 156 -32.52 21.15 -7.36
C SER A 156 -32.84 22.25 -8.38
N VAL A 157 -31.95 22.46 -9.35
CA VAL A 157 -32.14 23.44 -10.43
C VAL A 157 -33.37 23.12 -11.27
N ARG A 158 -33.57 21.83 -11.64
CA ARG A 158 -34.76 21.40 -12.40
C ARG A 158 -36.04 21.64 -11.61
N GLN A 159 -36.05 21.35 -10.31
CA GLN A 159 -37.18 21.61 -9.45
C GLN A 159 -37.49 23.10 -9.37
N THR A 160 -36.47 23.93 -9.16
CA THR A 160 -36.59 25.39 -9.17
C THR A 160 -37.20 25.89 -10.48
N ILE A 161 -36.76 25.37 -11.63
CA ILE A 161 -37.33 25.73 -12.94
C ILE A 161 -38.80 25.29 -13.06
N ARG A 162 -39.17 24.09 -12.59
CA ARG A 162 -40.57 23.62 -12.58
C ARG A 162 -41.45 24.53 -11.72
N ASP A 163 -40.99 24.86 -10.52
CA ASP A 163 -41.69 25.75 -9.59
C ASP A 163 -41.86 27.15 -10.21
N MET A 164 -40.81 27.66 -10.86
CA MET A 164 -40.87 28.95 -11.56
C MET A 164 -41.87 28.94 -12.72
N LYS A 165 -41.96 27.84 -13.47
CA LYS A 165 -42.96 27.69 -14.54
C LYS A 165 -44.38 27.64 -13.98
N GLY A 166 -44.60 26.89 -12.90
CA GLY A 166 -45.91 26.79 -12.23
C GLY A 166 -46.36 28.11 -11.61
N ALA A 167 -45.43 28.89 -11.05
CA ALA A 167 -45.70 30.18 -10.42
C ALA A 167 -45.58 31.38 -11.37
N CYS A 168 -45.51 31.18 -12.70
CA CYS A 168 -45.07 32.22 -13.64
C CYS A 168 -45.95 33.48 -13.63
N ALA A 169 -47.26 33.35 -13.37
CA ALA A 169 -48.16 34.50 -13.22
C ALA A 169 -47.85 35.31 -11.94
N THR A 170 -47.68 34.61 -10.82
CA THR A 170 -47.33 35.18 -9.51
C THR A 170 -45.92 35.78 -9.49
N LEU A 171 -44.99 35.20 -10.25
CA LEU A 171 -43.61 35.69 -10.39
C LEU A 171 -43.52 37.04 -11.10
N ARG A 172 -44.46 37.37 -11.98
CA ARG A 172 -44.49 38.68 -12.64
C ARG A 172 -44.81 39.79 -11.64
N THR A 173 -45.75 39.53 -10.72
CA THR A 173 -46.20 40.48 -9.69
C THR A 173 -45.30 40.52 -8.46
N LEU A 174 -44.30 39.63 -8.36
CA LEU A 174 -43.38 39.57 -7.24
C LEU A 174 -42.48 40.82 -7.14
N PRO A 175 -42.24 41.36 -5.92
CA PRO A 175 -41.29 42.45 -5.70
C PRO A 175 -39.88 42.15 -6.21
N ASP A 176 -39.18 43.18 -6.67
CA ASP A 176 -37.83 43.03 -7.24
C ASP A 176 -36.80 42.48 -6.26
N SER A 177 -36.96 42.75 -4.96
CA SER A 177 -36.11 42.20 -3.90
C SER A 177 -36.17 40.66 -3.84
N LEU A 178 -37.36 40.08 -4.05
CA LEU A 178 -37.55 38.62 -4.07
C LEU A 178 -37.05 38.02 -5.39
N LYS A 179 -37.24 38.71 -6.52
CA LYS A 179 -36.62 38.33 -7.81
C LYS A 179 -35.08 38.34 -7.73
N ALA A 180 -34.50 39.31 -7.04
CA ALA A 180 -33.07 39.39 -6.81
C ALA A 180 -32.56 38.23 -5.94
N ARG A 181 -33.28 37.86 -4.88
CA ARG A 181 -32.94 36.69 -4.04
C ARG A 181 -32.94 35.38 -4.84
N LEU A 182 -33.95 35.15 -5.68
CA LEU A 182 -34.00 33.95 -6.55
C LEU A 182 -32.80 33.90 -7.50
N ARG A 183 -32.44 35.02 -8.13
CA ARG A 183 -31.25 35.10 -8.99
C ARG A 183 -29.96 34.83 -8.22
N SER A 184 -29.84 35.33 -6.99
CA SER A 184 -28.68 35.07 -6.13
C SER A 184 -28.59 33.59 -5.74
N SER A 185 -29.72 32.93 -5.48
CA SER A 185 -29.77 31.49 -5.19
C SER A 185 -29.26 30.66 -6.37
N ILE A 186 -29.76 30.91 -7.58
CA ILE A 186 -29.31 30.21 -8.79
C ILE A 186 -27.81 30.46 -9.03
N LYS A 187 -27.33 31.70 -8.84
CA LYS A 187 -25.90 32.03 -8.94
C LYS A 187 -25.05 31.26 -7.92
N ALA A 188 -25.55 31.05 -6.70
CA ALA A 188 -24.85 30.28 -5.68
C ALA A 188 -24.74 28.80 -6.07
N GLU A 189 -25.83 28.20 -6.55
CA GLU A 189 -25.81 26.81 -7.06
C GLU A 189 -24.84 26.63 -8.25
N LEU A 190 -24.81 27.60 -9.17
CA LEU A 190 -23.85 27.59 -10.29
C LEU A 190 -22.39 27.70 -9.83
N ARG A 191 -22.11 28.47 -8.76
CA ARG A 191 -20.78 28.54 -8.16
C ARG A 191 -20.40 27.24 -7.47
N GLN A 192 -21.33 26.62 -6.74
CA GLN A 192 -21.09 25.32 -6.11
C GLN A 192 -20.79 24.23 -7.15
N ARG A 193 -21.54 24.22 -8.26
CA ARG A 193 -21.25 23.35 -9.42
C ARG A 193 -19.82 23.53 -9.92
N GLU A 194 -19.36 24.77 -10.07
CA GLU A 194 -17.99 25.07 -10.51
C GLU A 194 -16.94 24.53 -9.52
N THR A 195 -17.15 24.70 -8.21
CA THR A 195 -16.27 24.15 -7.18
C THR A 195 -16.19 22.62 -7.27
N ILE A 196 -17.31 21.93 -7.52
CA ILE A 196 -17.31 20.47 -7.68
C ILE A 196 -16.52 20.06 -8.93
N PHE A 197 -16.67 20.75 -10.06
CA PHE A 197 -15.87 20.47 -11.25
C PHE A 197 -14.37 20.65 -11.00
N GLN A 198 -13.97 21.69 -10.27
CA GLN A 198 -12.57 21.90 -9.91
C GLN A 198 -12.05 20.75 -9.03
N ARG A 199 -12.83 20.31 -8.03
CA ARG A 199 -12.46 19.15 -7.21
C ARG A 199 -12.31 17.88 -8.06
N MET A 200 -13.25 17.63 -8.97
CA MET A 200 -13.19 16.47 -9.87
C MET A 200 -11.95 16.49 -10.77
N GLU A 201 -11.57 17.64 -11.33
CA GLU A 201 -10.36 17.73 -12.16
C GLU A 201 -9.08 17.56 -11.33
N ARG A 202 -9.04 18.04 -10.09
CA ARG A 202 -7.91 17.79 -9.17
C ARG A 202 -7.75 16.30 -8.86
N LEU A 203 -8.84 15.61 -8.54
CA LEU A 203 -8.84 14.17 -8.29
C LEU A 203 -8.37 13.38 -9.52
N LYS A 204 -8.84 13.75 -10.73
CA LYS A 204 -8.36 13.15 -11.99
C LYS A 204 -6.87 13.43 -12.26
N GLY A 205 -6.35 14.56 -11.77
CA GLY A 205 -4.94 14.94 -11.86
C GLY A 205 -4.02 14.19 -10.89
N GLY A 206 -4.58 13.36 -9.99
CA GLY A 206 -3.81 12.64 -8.98
C GLY A 206 -3.77 13.32 -7.61
N GLU A 207 -4.37 14.51 -7.46
CA GLU A 207 -4.39 15.24 -6.20
C GLU A 207 -5.50 14.69 -5.28
N ALA A 208 -5.17 13.68 -4.47
CA ALA A 208 -6.01 13.26 -3.35
C ALA A 208 -5.65 14.04 -2.08
N ASP A 209 -6.55 14.03 -1.08
CA ASP A 209 -6.39 14.79 0.15
C ASP A 209 -5.22 14.32 1.03
N SER A 210 -4.86 13.02 0.95
CA SER A 210 -3.82 12.39 1.77
C SER A 210 -2.47 12.30 1.07
N LEU A 211 -2.46 11.78 -0.17
CA LEU A 211 -1.27 11.55 -0.99
C LEU A 211 -1.55 11.81 -2.46
N TYR A 212 -0.48 12.08 -3.21
CA TYR A 212 -0.55 12.14 -4.67
C TYR A 212 -0.43 10.74 -5.26
N PHE A 213 -1.22 10.44 -6.29
CA PHE A 213 -1.02 9.24 -7.12
C PHE A 213 -0.77 9.65 -8.57
N TRP A 214 0.05 8.89 -9.30
CA TRP A 214 0.34 9.20 -10.70
C TRP A 214 -0.75 8.64 -11.62
N PRO A 215 -1.56 9.49 -12.30
CA PRO A 215 -2.66 9.03 -13.13
C PRO A 215 -2.22 8.41 -14.47
N GLY A 216 -0.91 8.41 -14.76
CA GLY A 216 -0.35 7.74 -15.95
C GLY A 216 0.04 6.28 -15.73
N ASP A 217 -0.05 5.75 -14.50
CA ASP A 217 0.13 4.32 -14.23
C ASP A 217 -1.20 3.58 -14.44
N GLU A 218 -1.25 2.64 -15.38
CA GLU A 218 -2.44 1.82 -15.71
C GLU A 218 -3.03 1.14 -14.48
N ARG A 219 -2.20 0.70 -13.52
CA ARG A 219 -2.66 0.06 -12.29
C ARG A 219 -3.45 1.05 -11.43
N LEU A 220 -2.95 2.27 -11.29
CA LEU A 220 -3.58 3.32 -10.48
C LEU A 220 -4.82 3.90 -11.17
N GLN A 221 -4.82 3.95 -12.50
CA GLN A 221 -6.03 4.24 -13.26
C GLN A 221 -7.14 3.21 -12.99
N GLY A 222 -6.78 1.92 -12.96
CA GLY A 222 -7.68 0.84 -12.60
C GLY A 222 -8.28 1.02 -11.20
N ALA A 223 -7.42 1.28 -10.21
CA ALA A 223 -7.83 1.54 -8.83
C ALA A 223 -8.80 2.73 -8.72
N PHE A 224 -8.48 3.84 -9.39
CA PHE A 224 -9.34 5.02 -9.43
C PHE A 224 -10.70 4.71 -10.06
N ASN A 225 -10.72 4.01 -11.19
CA ASN A 225 -11.95 3.65 -11.88
C ASN A 225 -12.83 2.68 -11.06
N GLU A 226 -12.20 1.78 -10.30
CA GLU A 226 -12.89 0.92 -9.35
C GLU A 226 -13.56 1.72 -8.24
N GLY A 227 -12.83 2.64 -7.61
CA GLY A 227 -13.40 3.53 -6.60
C GLY A 227 -14.50 4.44 -7.15
N ALA A 228 -14.35 4.89 -8.40
CA ALA A 228 -15.32 5.75 -9.08
C ALA A 228 -16.55 4.99 -9.63
N ASP A 229 -16.58 3.65 -9.51
CA ASP A 229 -17.59 2.75 -10.09
C ASP A 229 -17.88 3.05 -11.58
N SER A 230 -16.86 3.54 -12.31
CA SER A 230 -16.98 3.95 -13.71
C SER A 230 -15.61 4.16 -14.36
N VAL A 231 -15.56 4.04 -15.69
CA VAL A 231 -14.32 4.28 -16.45
C VAL A 231 -14.13 5.79 -16.67
N VAL A 232 -13.27 6.39 -15.86
CA VAL A 232 -12.95 7.83 -15.87
C VAL A 232 -11.55 8.08 -16.44
N LEU A 233 -10.54 7.40 -15.91
CA LEU A 233 -9.15 7.47 -16.37
C LEU A 233 -8.86 6.40 -17.42
N ARG A 234 -8.00 6.73 -18.38
CA ARG A 234 -7.58 5.87 -19.50
C ARG A 234 -6.14 6.13 -19.90
#